data_AF-A0A2D7TT21-F1
#
_entry.id   AF-A0A2D7TT21-F1
#
_cell.length_a   1.000
_cell.length_b   1.000
_cell.length_c   1.000
_cell.angle_alpha   90.00
_cell.angle_beta   90.00
_cell.angle_gamma   90.00
#
_symmetry.space_group_name_H-M   'P 1'
#
loop_
_entity.id
_entity.type
_entity.pdbx_description
1 polymer ?
#
loop_
_entity_poly.entity_id
_entity_poly.type
_entity_poly.pdbx_seq_one_letter_code
_entity_poly.pdbx_strand_id
1 'polypeptide(L)'
;MMFFLTKLFLTAGIIVLVTEIVKRSDKFGGLIAALPLTTFLIIMWMYYEGASSEKISNHISYTLFFVLPTLPMFVVFPYVITKFGFYAAVLVSLVLTALCIYAFNMVSAQIGFKIL
;
A
#
# COMPACT_ATOMS: atom_id res chain seq x y z
N MET A 1 -10.30 -18.61 16.52
CA MET A 1 -10.04 -19.31 15.24
C MET A 1 -10.96 -18.84 14.12
N MET A 2 -12.30 -18.90 14.29
CA MET A 2 -13.27 -18.48 13.25
C MET A 2 -13.00 -17.05 12.73
N PHE A 3 -12.83 -16.07 13.63
CA PHE A 3 -12.55 -14.68 13.24
C PHE A 3 -11.27 -14.52 12.40
N PHE A 4 -10.20 -15.24 12.77
CA PHE A 4 -8.95 -15.25 12.01
C PHE A 4 -9.14 -15.87 10.60
N LEU A 5 -9.87 -16.98 10.51
CA LEU A 5 -10.21 -17.60 9.22
C LEU A 5 -11.04 -16.65 8.35
N THR A 6 -12.01 -15.94 8.93
CA THR A 6 -12.80 -14.92 8.22
C THR A 6 -11.91 -13.82 7.66
N LYS A 7 -10.98 -13.28 8.46
CA LYS A 7 -10.00 -12.28 7.98
C LYS A 7 -9.20 -12.82 6.79
N LEU A 8 -8.67 -14.03 6.94
CA LEU A 8 -7.83 -14.66 5.92
C LEU A 8 -8.58 -14.86 4.61
N PHE A 9 -9.77 -15.49 4.64
CA PHE A 9 -10.56 -15.74 3.44
C PHE A 9 -11.10 -14.46 2.80
N LEU A 10 -11.53 -13.48 3.59
CA LEU A 10 -12.01 -12.21 3.04
C LEU A 10 -10.88 -11.43 2.37
N THR A 11 -9.72 -11.32 3.02
CA THR A 11 -8.56 -10.61 2.47
C THR A 11 -8.04 -11.31 1.21
N ALA A 12 -7.85 -12.63 1.24
CA ALA A 12 -7.42 -13.38 0.06
C ALA A 12 -8.45 -13.31 -1.07
N GLY A 13 -9.73 -13.44 -0.75
CA GLY A 13 -10.83 -13.33 -1.71
C GLY A 13 -10.86 -11.98 -2.42
N ILE A 14 -10.68 -10.88 -1.69
CA ILE A 14 -10.60 -9.54 -2.29
C ILE A 14 -9.40 -9.43 -3.24
N ILE A 15 -8.23 -9.91 -2.85
CA ILE A 15 -7.04 -9.89 -3.72
C ILE A 15 -7.33 -10.65 -5.03
N VAL A 16 -7.88 -11.86 -4.94
CA VAL A 16 -8.24 -12.66 -6.12
C VAL A 16 -9.25 -11.94 -6.99
N LEU A 17 -10.33 -11.40 -6.40
CA LEU A 17 -11.34 -10.64 -7.14
C LEU A 17 -10.75 -9.45 -7.89
N VAL A 18 -9.88 -8.66 -7.24
CA VAL A 18 -9.20 -7.53 -7.89
C VAL A 18 -8.34 -8.01 -9.06
N THR A 19 -7.56 -9.09 -8.89
CA THR A 19 -6.74 -9.63 -9.99
C THR A 19 -7.58 -10.09 -11.19
N GLU A 20 -8.76 -10.67 -10.96
CA GLU A 20 -9.67 -11.06 -12.05
C GLU A 20 -10.29 -9.86 -12.77
N ILE A 21 -10.58 -8.78 -12.04
CA ILE A 21 -11.09 -7.54 -12.65
C ILE A 21 -10.00 -6.88 -13.51
N VAL A 22 -8.76 -6.83 -13.02
CA VAL A 22 -7.61 -6.27 -13.76
C VAL A 22 -7.42 -6.99 -15.10
N LYS A 23 -7.54 -8.33 -15.14
CA LYS A 23 -7.45 -9.11 -16.38
C LYS A 23 -8.45 -8.69 -17.46
N ARG A 24 -9.62 -8.15 -17.07
CA ARG A 24 -10.67 -7.72 -17.99
C ARG A 24 -10.48 -6.29 -18.48
N SER A 25 -9.87 -5.42 -17.67
CA SER A 25 -9.61 -4.03 -18.05
C SER A 25 -8.49 -3.41 -17.23
N ASP A 26 -7.43 -2.99 -17.91
CA ASP A 26 -6.30 -2.30 -17.27
C ASP A 26 -6.71 -0.97 -16.63
N LYS A 27 -7.67 -0.24 -17.22
CA LYS A 27 -8.16 1.05 -16.69
C LYS A 27 -8.90 0.87 -15.37
N PHE A 28 -9.86 -0.06 -15.32
CA PHE A 28 -10.57 -0.37 -14.07
C PHE A 28 -9.64 -1.05 -13.06
N GLY A 29 -8.70 -1.87 -13.53
CA GLY A 29 -7.66 -2.46 -12.72
C GLY A 29 -6.81 -1.40 -12.01
N GLY A 30 -6.34 -0.39 -12.73
CA GLY A 30 -5.59 0.73 -12.17
C GLY A 30 -6.40 1.55 -11.17
N LEU A 31 -7.68 1.83 -11.45
CA LEU A 31 -8.57 2.53 -10.52
C LEU A 31 -8.74 1.76 -9.21
N ILE A 32 -9.04 0.46 -9.30
CA ILE A 32 -9.25 -0.39 -8.12
C ILE A 32 -7.95 -0.57 -7.34
N ALA A 33 -6.81 -0.72 -8.02
CA ALA A 33 -5.50 -0.83 -7.37
C ALA A 33 -5.10 0.45 -6.63
N ALA A 34 -5.56 1.61 -7.08
CA ALA A 34 -5.32 2.89 -6.40
C ALA A 34 -6.22 3.11 -5.17
N LEU A 35 -7.31 2.36 -5.03
CA LEU A 35 -8.17 2.45 -3.85
C LEU A 35 -7.46 1.88 -2.62
N PRO A 36 -7.60 2.50 -1.44
CA PRO A 36 -7.00 2.02 -0.20
C PRO A 36 -7.81 0.86 0.42
N LEU A 37 -8.15 -0.16 -0.38
CA LEU A 37 -8.97 -1.31 0.04
C LEU A 37 -8.35 -2.04 1.23
N THR A 38 -7.04 -2.25 1.20
CA THR A 38 -6.30 -2.87 2.31
C THR A 38 -6.42 -2.05 3.58
N THR A 39 -6.27 -0.72 3.50
CA THR A 39 -6.41 0.18 4.65
C THR A 39 -7.83 0.15 5.19
N PHE A 40 -8.85 0.14 4.34
CA PHE A 40 -10.24 0.00 4.77
C PHE A 40 -10.48 -1.31 5.52
N LEU A 41 -9.96 -2.43 5.04
CA LEU A 41 -10.05 -3.71 5.75
C LEU A 41 -9.36 -3.64 7.12
N ILE A 42 -8.15 -3.08 7.17
CA ILE A 42 -7.38 -2.95 8.42
C ILE A 42 -8.16 -2.15 9.45
N ILE A 43 -8.72 -0.98 9.10
CA ILE A 43 -9.46 -0.17 10.07
C ILE A 43 -10.76 -0.83 10.53
N MET A 44 -11.44 -1.59 9.67
CA MET A 44 -12.63 -2.37 10.06
C MET A 44 -12.25 -3.44 11.08
N TRP A 45 -11.13 -4.13 10.86
CA TRP A 45 -10.62 -5.11 11.81
C TRP A 45 -10.20 -4.47 13.13
N MET A 46 -9.47 -3.36 13.08
CA MET A 46 -9.09 -2.61 14.27
C MET A 46 -10.31 -2.18 15.08
N TYR A 47 -11.37 -1.71 14.40
CA TYR A 47 -12.63 -1.34 15.05
C TYR A 47 -13.29 -2.53 15.77
N TYR A 48 -13.43 -3.66 15.09
CA TYR A 48 -14.03 -4.87 15.69
C TYR A 48 -13.16 -5.51 16.78
N GLU A 49 -11.85 -5.27 16.76
CA GLU A 49 -10.91 -5.69 17.81
C GLU A 49 -10.83 -4.69 18.97
N GLY A 50 -11.64 -3.62 18.97
CA GLY A 50 -11.74 -2.66 20.06
C GLY A 50 -10.60 -1.64 20.10
N ALA A 51 -9.93 -1.37 18.97
CA ALA A 51 -8.95 -0.29 18.90
C ALA A 51 -9.61 1.08 19.18
N SER A 52 -8.90 1.96 19.88
CA SER A 52 -9.37 3.32 20.13
C SER A 52 -9.46 4.12 18.82
N SER A 53 -10.37 5.11 18.80
CA SER A 53 -10.50 6.04 17.67
C SER A 53 -9.20 6.78 17.35
N GLU A 54 -8.41 7.10 18.37
CA GLU A 54 -7.08 7.69 18.21
C GLU A 54 -6.13 6.77 17.45
N LYS A 55 -6.09 5.47 17.80
CA LYS A 55 -5.24 4.50 17.11
C LYS A 55 -5.63 4.31 15.65
N ILE A 56 -6.94 4.27 15.36
CA ILE A 56 -7.47 4.20 13.99
C ILE A 56 -7.12 5.48 13.21
N SER A 57 -7.31 6.65 13.82
CA SER A 57 -6.97 7.94 13.21
C SER A 57 -5.48 8.04 12.89
N ASN A 58 -4.62 7.69 13.84
CA ASN A 58 -3.17 7.67 13.65
C ASN A 58 -2.76 6.73 12.51
N HIS A 59 -3.38 5.54 12.40
CA HIS A 59 -3.10 4.61 11.30
C HIS A 59 -3.39 5.24 9.92
N ILE A 60 -4.50 5.96 9.78
CA ILE A 60 -4.84 6.66 8.53
C ILE A 60 -3.85 7.81 8.27
N SER A 61 -3.55 8.62 9.29
CA SER A 61 -2.61 9.75 9.18
C SER A 61 -1.22 9.28 8.75
N TYR A 62 -0.67 8.24 9.38
CA TYR A 62 0.62 7.68 8.97
C TYR A 62 0.57 7.08 7.56
N THR A 63 -0.50 6.36 7.22
CA THR A 63 -0.66 5.80 5.87
C THR A 63 -0.62 6.89 4.81
N LEU A 64 -1.27 8.03 5.03
CA LEU A 64 -1.23 9.17 4.11
C LEU A 64 0.20 9.63 3.83
N PHE A 65 1.01 9.80 4.88
CA PHE A 65 2.41 10.20 4.72
C PHE A 65 3.26 9.14 4.04
N PHE A 66 3.03 7.85 4.33
CA PHE A 66 3.77 6.76 3.70
C PHE A 66 3.40 6.51 2.23
N VAL A 67 2.21 6.91 1.78
CA VAL A 67 1.85 6.83 0.35
C VAL A 67 2.75 7.74 -0.48
N LEU A 68 3.07 8.95 0.00
CA LEU A 68 3.88 9.93 -0.73
C LEU A 68 5.24 9.37 -1.22
N PRO A 69 6.11 8.80 -0.37
CA PRO A 69 7.39 8.24 -0.82
C PRO A 69 7.26 6.98 -1.67
N THR A 70 6.07 6.37 -1.78
CA THR A 70 5.83 5.22 -2.68
C THR A 70 5.42 5.64 -4.10
N LEU A 71 4.96 6.88 -4.29
CA LEU A 71 4.52 7.38 -5.61
C LEU A 71 5.58 7.31 -6.72
N PRO A 72 6.89 7.59 -6.47
CA PRO A 72 7.92 7.52 -7.50
C PRO A 72 8.01 6.16 -8.21
N MET A 73 7.68 5.06 -7.52
CA MET A 73 7.63 3.72 -8.12
C MET A 73 6.67 3.65 -9.32
N PHE A 74 5.53 4.33 -9.27
CA PHE A 74 4.55 4.30 -10.37
C PHE A 74 5.07 4.97 -11.65
N VAL A 75 6.06 5.86 -11.53
CA VAL A 75 6.71 6.51 -12.68
C VAL A 75 7.88 5.67 -13.18
N VAL A 76 8.70 5.14 -12.27
CA VAL A 76 9.92 4.40 -12.64
C VAL A 76 9.59 3.00 -13.15
N PHE A 77 8.62 2.30 -12.58
CA PHE A 77 8.32 0.91 -12.92
C PHE A 77 7.95 0.73 -14.41
N PRO A 78 7.05 1.53 -15.02
CA PRO A 78 6.74 1.42 -16.45
C PRO A 78 7.95 1.64 -17.37
N TYR A 79 8.88 2.51 -16.96
CA TYR A 79 10.11 2.76 -17.72
C TYR A 79 11.09 1.59 -17.63
N VAL A 80 11.27 1.01 -16.44
CA VAL A 80 12.24 -0.07 -16.23
C VAL A 80 11.74 -1.38 -16.82
N ILE A 81 10.43 -1.69 -16.69
CA ILE A 81 9.87 -2.96 -17.19
C ILE A 81 9.99 -3.09 -18.71
N THR A 82 9.89 -1.99 -19.45
CA THR A 82 10.02 -1.99 -20.91
C THR A 82 11.46 -2.16 -21.40
N LYS A 83 12.46 -1.89 -20.55
CA LYS A 83 13.89 -1.94 -20.91
C LYS A 83 14.64 -3.14 -20.36
N PHE A 84 14.34 -3.53 -19.12
CA PHE A 84 15.10 -4.52 -18.37
C PHE A 84 14.26 -5.75 -17.97
N GLY A 85 12.96 -5.74 -18.28
CA GLY A 85 12.03 -6.81 -17.96
C GLY A 85 11.47 -6.75 -16.55
N PHE A 86 10.58 -7.70 -16.24
CA PHE A 86 9.76 -7.69 -15.02
C PHE A 86 10.57 -7.78 -13.72
N TYR A 87 11.45 -8.77 -13.59
CA TYR A 87 12.19 -8.99 -12.34
C TYR A 87 13.12 -7.83 -12.00
N ALA A 88 13.76 -7.23 -13.00
CA ALA A 88 14.58 -6.04 -12.83
C ALA A 88 13.72 -4.83 -12.38
N ALA A 89 12.55 -4.63 -13.00
CA ALA A 89 11.63 -3.58 -12.60
C ALA A 89 11.16 -3.72 -11.15
N VAL A 90 10.80 -4.93 -10.72
CA VAL A 90 10.42 -5.21 -9.32
C VAL A 90 11.56 -4.86 -8.37
N LEU A 91 12.78 -5.35 -8.63
CA LEU A 91 13.93 -5.10 -7.76
C LEU A 91 14.28 -3.61 -7.67
N VAL A 92 14.35 -2.93 -8.81
CA VAL A 92 14.64 -1.49 -8.87
C VAL A 92 13.58 -0.69 -8.10
N SER A 93 12.30 -1.01 -8.29
CA SER A 93 11.22 -0.30 -7.61
C SER A 93 11.15 -0.55 -6.11
N LEU A 94 11.49 -1.76 -5.64
CA LEU A 94 11.62 -2.04 -4.21
C LEU A 94 12.75 -1.22 -3.58
N VAL A 95 13.93 -1.22 -4.20
CA VAL A 95 15.08 -0.43 -3.74
C VAL A 95 14.75 1.06 -3.75
N LEU A 96 14.16 1.56 -4.84
CA LEU A 96 13.74 2.95 -4.95
C LEU A 96 12.76 3.33 -3.84
N THR A 97 11.72 2.53 -3.62
CA THR A 97 10.71 2.79 -2.58
C THR A 97 11.35 2.85 -1.19
N ALA A 98 12.24 1.90 -0.88
CA ALA A 98 12.96 1.90 0.40
C ALA A 98 13.83 3.16 0.57
N LEU A 99 14.55 3.58 -0.47
CA LEU A 99 15.36 4.80 -0.46
C LEU A 99 14.49 6.06 -0.31
N CYS A 100 13.36 6.13 -1.01
CA CYS A 100 12.42 7.25 -0.90
C CYS A 100 11.81 7.34 0.50
N ILE A 101 11.44 6.21 1.12
CA ILE A 101 10.95 6.18 2.50
C ILE A 101 12.04 6.65 3.47
N TYR A 102 13.27 6.17 3.31
CA TYR A 102 14.39 6.58 4.15
C TYR A 102 14.66 8.09 4.04
N ALA A 103 14.72 8.61 2.81
CA ALA A 103 14.90 10.04 2.56
C ALA A 103 13.74 10.87 3.14
N PHE A 104 12.50 10.41 2.96
CA PHE A 104 11.31 11.06 3.51
C PHE A 104 11.37 11.12 5.05
N ASN A 105 11.79 10.05 5.71
CA ASN A 105 11.96 10.04 7.17
C ASN A 105 13.05 11.02 7.64
N MET A 106 14.15 11.16 6.91
CA MET A 106 15.19 12.14 7.24
C MET A 106 14.67 13.57 7.16
N VAL A 107 13.86 13.88 6.14
CA VAL A 107 13.25 15.21 5.95
C VAL A 107 12.17 15.46 7.00
N SER A 108 11.32 14.48 7.29
CA SER A 108 10.25 14.62 8.28
C SER A 108 10.82 14.85 9.70
N ALA A 109 11.94 14.20 10.03
CA ALA A 109 12.64 14.39 11.30
C ALA A 109 13.14 15.84 11.50
N GLN A 110 13.46 16.56 10.41
CA GLN A 110 13.88 17.98 10.47
C GLN A 110 12.69 18.93 10.68
N ILE A 111 11.49 18.51 10.29
CA ILE A 111 10.24 19.30 10.41
C ILE A 111 9.52 19.00 11.75
N GLY A 112 10.08 18.14 12.60
CA GLY A 112 9.51 17.76 13.89
C GLY A 112 8.50 16.61 13.84
N PHE A 113 8.29 16.00 12.67
CA PHE A 113 7.48 14.79 12.50
C PHE A 113 8.40 13.56 12.41
N LYS A 114 8.63 12.89 13.54
CA LYS A 114 9.23 11.54 13.52
C LYS A 114 8.16 10.52 13.15
N ILE A 115 8.28 9.97 11.94
CA ILE A 115 7.37 8.96 11.40
C ILE A 115 7.92 7.54 11.63
N LEU A 116 9.23 7.43 11.87
CA LEU A 116 9.95 6.25 12.40
C LEU A 116 10.78 6.62 13.63
#